data_AF-A0A415IZD2-F1
#
_entry.id   AF-A0A415IZD2-F1
#
_cell.length_a   1.000
_cell.length_b   1.000
_cell.length_c   1.000
_cell.angle_alpha   90.00
_cell.angle_beta   90.00
_cell.angle_gamma   90.00
#
_symmetry.space_group_name_H-M   'P 1'
#
loop_
_entity.id
_entity.type
_entity.pdbx_description
1 polymer ?
#
loop_
_entity_poly.entity_id
_entity_poly.type
_entity_poly.pdbx_seq_one_letter_code
_entity_poly.pdbx_strand_id
1 'polypeptide(L)'
;MKNFLKYAFVAAFVTVAGYSVYSSQKSDAMSNLMLANVEALAGGEGSGSDIYCCGNSGVCMVVIDNTGTKHDVKGVKSTLPCP
;
A
#
# COMPACT_ATOMS: atom_id res chain seq x y z
N MET A 1 4.00 29.97 46.22
CA MET A 1 4.96 29.06 45.53
C MET A 1 4.49 27.59 45.46
N LYS A 2 3.79 27.06 46.47
CA LYS A 2 3.33 25.64 46.53
C LYS A 2 2.50 25.15 45.31
N ASN A 3 1.73 26.05 44.69
CA ASN A 3 0.82 25.70 43.60
C ASN A 3 1.52 25.72 42.23
N PHE A 4 2.54 26.57 42.04
CA PHE A 4 3.27 26.67 40.78
C PHE A 4 4.02 25.37 40.45
N LEU A 5 4.61 24.72 41.46
CA LEU A 5 5.32 23.46 41.30
C LEU A 5 4.39 22.31 40.85
N LYS A 6 3.12 22.32 41.28
CA LYS A 6 2.11 21.34 40.88
C LYS A 6 1.78 21.48 39.38
N TYR A 7 1.56 22.71 38.93
CA TYR A 7 1.26 22.98 37.52
C TYR A 7 2.47 22.69 36.62
N ALA A 8 3.69 22.99 37.07
CA ALA A 8 4.91 22.65 36.33
C ALA A 8 5.07 21.14 36.12
N PHE A 9 4.74 20.33 37.15
CA PHE A 9 4.79 18.87 37.04
C PHE A 9 3.79 18.31 36.04
N VAL A 10 2.55 18.83 36.07
CA VAL A 10 1.50 18.42 35.12
C VAL A 10 1.88 18.82 33.69
N ALA A 11 2.41 20.03 33.49
CA ALA A 11 2.85 20.50 32.18
C ALA A 11 3.99 19.63 31.62
N ALA A 12 4.97 19.26 32.45
CA ALA A 12 6.06 18.37 32.05
C ALA A 12 5.54 16.98 31.62
N PHE A 13 4.61 16.39 32.38
CA PHE A 13 4.01 15.10 32.05
C PHE A 13 3.24 15.13 30.72
N VAL A 14 2.41 16.14 30.51
CA VAL A 14 1.67 16.31 29.25
C VAL A 14 2.60 16.50 28.07
N THR A 15 3.72 17.22 28.25
CA THR A 15 4.70 17.45 27.19
C THR A 15 5.43 16.17 26.80
N VAL A 16 5.86 15.36 27.79
CA VAL A 16 6.53 14.07 27.55
C VAL A 16 5.58 13.06 26.91
N ALA A 17 4.34 12.97 27.42
CA ALA A 17 3.32 12.09 26.84
C ALA A 17 2.97 12.52 25.40
N GLY A 18 2.76 13.81 25.16
CA GLY A 18 2.49 14.36 23.83
C GLY A 18 3.65 14.11 22.85
N TYR A 19 4.90 14.26 23.28
CA TYR A 19 6.07 13.94 22.46
C TYR A 19 6.18 12.45 22.16
N SER A 20 5.90 11.58 23.13
CA SER A 20 5.93 10.12 22.93
C SER A 20 4.85 9.64 21.95
N VAL A 21 3.65 10.22 22.00
CA VAL A 21 2.55 9.93 21.06
C VAL A 21 2.87 10.49 19.67
N TYR A 22 3.42 11.69 19.57
CA TYR A 22 3.87 12.27 18.30
C TYR A 22 4.99 11.45 17.66
N SER A 23 5.97 11.01 18.46
CA SER A 23 7.04 10.14 17.98
C SER A 23 6.54 8.75 17.57
N SER A 24 5.52 8.24 18.24
CA SER A 24 4.89 6.94 17.91
C SER A 24 4.03 7.00 16.64
N GLN A 25 3.43 8.17 16.33
CA GLN A 25 2.70 8.38 15.08
C GLN A 25 3.61 8.70 13.88
N LYS A 26 4.78 9.33 14.09
CA LYS A 26 5.76 9.52 13.00
C LYS A 26 6.37 8.20 12.53
N SER A 27 6.27 7.15 13.35
CA SER A 27 6.37 5.77 12.90
C SER A 27 5.09 5.37 12.18
N ASP A 28 4.73 6.09 11.10
CA ASP A 28 4.02 5.53 9.97
C ASP A 28 4.92 4.42 9.40
N ALA A 29 4.95 3.34 10.15
CA ALA A 29 5.25 2.00 9.73
C ALA A 29 4.14 1.62 8.75
N MET A 30 4.16 2.26 7.58
CA MET A 30 3.56 1.70 6.38
C MET A 30 4.32 0.40 6.15
N SER A 31 3.72 -0.64 6.68
CA SER A 31 4.34 -1.91 6.95
C SER A 31 4.81 -2.55 5.66
N ASN A 32 6.08 -2.96 5.60
CA ASN A 32 6.57 -3.89 4.58
C ASN A 32 5.70 -5.16 4.46
N LEU A 33 4.86 -5.46 5.46
CA LEU A 33 3.88 -6.54 5.43
C LEU A 33 2.67 -6.27 4.53
N MET A 34 2.27 -5.00 4.33
CA MET A 34 1.22 -4.66 3.35
C MET A 34 1.73 -4.74 1.90
N LEU A 35 3.04 -4.54 1.69
CA LEU A 35 3.69 -4.72 0.38
C LEU A 35 3.92 -6.20 0.04
N ALA A 36 4.40 -7.01 0.99
CA ALA A 36 4.65 -8.43 0.76
C ALA A 36 3.36 -9.22 0.42
N ASN A 37 2.21 -8.82 0.98
CA ASN A 37 0.94 -9.47 0.67
C ASN A 37 0.38 -9.09 -0.72
N VAL A 38 0.81 -7.94 -1.28
CA VAL A 38 0.52 -7.54 -2.66
C VAL A 38 1.39 -8.32 -3.65
N GLU A 39 2.67 -8.52 -3.35
CA GLU A 39 3.55 -9.32 -4.21
C GLU A 39 3.18 -10.81 -4.20
N ALA A 40 2.72 -11.36 -3.08
CA ALA A 40 2.22 -12.74 -3.02
C ALA A 40 0.92 -12.95 -3.84
N LEU A 41 0.11 -11.91 -4.06
CA LEU A 41 -1.05 -11.95 -4.94
C LEU A 41 -0.67 -11.79 -6.43
N ALA A 42 0.47 -11.16 -6.72
CA ALA A 42 1.00 -11.00 -8.08
C ALA A 42 1.90 -12.18 -8.53
N GLY A 43 2.32 -13.05 -7.62
CA GLY A 43 3.18 -14.21 -7.90
C GLY A 43 2.55 -15.33 -8.74
N GLY A 44 1.25 -15.24 -9.05
CA GLY A 44 0.54 -16.22 -9.88
C GLY A 44 0.61 -15.97 -11.39
N GLU A 45 1.16 -14.83 -11.84
CA GLU A 45 1.12 -14.43 -13.25
C GLU A 45 2.50 -14.35 -13.94
N GLY A 46 3.55 -14.80 -13.26
CA GLY A 46 4.94 -14.63 -13.70
C GLY A 46 5.70 -15.90 -14.09
N SER A 47 5.04 -17.05 -14.29
CA SER A 47 5.75 -18.27 -14.72
C SER A 47 5.95 -18.30 -16.24
N GLY A 48 6.85 -17.45 -16.76
CA GLY A 48 7.59 -17.63 -18.02
C GLY A 48 6.79 -17.87 -19.31
N SER A 49 5.49 -17.55 -19.34
CA SER A 49 4.62 -17.80 -20.49
C SER A 49 4.08 -16.46 -20.99
N ASP A 50 4.24 -16.16 -22.28
CA ASP A 50 3.59 -15.01 -22.89
C ASP A 50 2.06 -15.16 -22.76
N ILE A 51 1.42 -14.19 -22.11
CA ILE A 51 -0.04 -14.14 -21.97
C ILE A 51 -0.59 -13.18 -23.03
N TYR A 52 -1.45 -13.69 -23.89
CA TYR A 52 -2.18 -12.93 -24.90
C TYR A 52 -3.61 -12.66 -24.44
N CYS A 53 -4.07 -11.43 -24.63
CA CYS A 53 -5.46 -11.04 -24.40
C CYS A 53 -6.20 -10.96 -25.74
N CYS A 54 -7.06 -11.95 -26.01
CA CYS A 54 -7.71 -12.08 -27.30
C CYS A 54 -9.17 -11.61 -27.28
N GLY A 55 -9.54 -10.81 -28.29
CA GLY A 55 -10.88 -10.24 -28.42
C GLY A 55 -11.12 -9.05 -27.49
N ASN A 56 -12.39 -8.66 -27.34
CA ASN A 56 -12.81 -7.48 -26.58
C ASN A 56 -13.89 -7.80 -25.52
N SER A 57 -13.94 -9.04 -25.05
CA SER A 57 -14.93 -9.51 -24.07
C SER A 57 -14.24 -9.76 -22.72
N GLY A 58 -14.81 -9.23 -21.63
CA GLY A 58 -14.25 -9.36 -20.28
C GLY A 58 -13.00 -8.50 -20.05
N VAL A 59 -12.49 -8.48 -18.81
CA VAL A 59 -11.21 -7.86 -18.44
C VAL A 59 -10.16 -8.95 -18.38
N CYS A 60 -9.13 -8.85 -19.24
CA CYS A 60 -8.05 -9.81 -19.34
C CYS A 60 -6.90 -9.48 -18.37
N MET A 61 -6.44 -8.24 -18.39
CA MET A 61 -5.42 -7.73 -17.47
C MET A 61 -5.67 -6.24 -17.18
N VAL A 62 -5.11 -5.74 -16.09
CA VAL A 62 -5.15 -4.33 -15.73
C VAL A 62 -3.73 -3.79 -15.74
N VAL A 63 -3.46 -2.81 -16.60
CA VAL A 63 -2.15 -2.13 -16.66
C VAL A 63 -2.22 -0.80 -15.93
N ILE A 64 -1.15 -0.45 -15.23
CA ILE A 64 -1.04 0.80 -14.49
C ILE A 64 -0.01 1.67 -15.21
N ASP A 65 -0.38 2.89 -15.56
CA ASP A 65 0.55 3.82 -16.20
C ASP A 65 1.45 4.55 -15.19
N ASN A 66 2.40 5.33 -15.70
CA ASN A 66 3.32 6.13 -14.88
C ASN A 66 2.63 7.23 -14.04
N THR A 67 1.33 7.48 -14.27
CA THR A 67 0.52 8.42 -13.48
C THR A 67 -0.29 7.74 -12.39
N GLY A 68 -0.24 6.40 -12.33
CA GLY A 68 -1.03 5.58 -11.40
C GLY A 68 -2.46 5.32 -11.88
N THR A 69 -2.81 5.67 -13.12
CA THR A 69 -4.13 5.40 -13.69
C THR A 69 -4.20 3.95 -14.15
N LYS A 70 -5.32 3.29 -13.83
CA LYS A 70 -5.60 1.89 -14.22
C LYS A 70 -6.28 1.84 -15.57
N HIS A 71 -5.79 0.98 -16.45
CA HIS A 71 -6.36 0.71 -17.76
C HIS A 71 -6.72 -0.76 -17.88
N ASP A 72 -7.98 -1.05 -18.17
CA ASP A 72 -8.44 -2.41 -18.42
C ASP A 72 -8.10 -2.83 -19.85
N VAL A 73 -7.29 -3.86 -20.00
CA VAL A 73 -7.12 -4.56 -21.28
C VAL A 73 -8.25 -5.56 -21.39
N LYS A 74 -9.13 -5.36 -22.39
CA LYS A 74 -10.24 -6.26 -22.65
C LYS A 74 -9.77 -7.52 -23.40
N GLY A 75 -10.46 -8.63 -23.18
CA GLY A 75 -10.19 -9.89 -23.86
C GLY A 75 -10.22 -11.12 -22.96
N VAL A 76 -10.03 -12.28 -23.57
CA VAL A 76 -9.91 -13.57 -22.90
C VAL A 76 -8.43 -13.95 -22.81
N LYS A 77 -7.99 -14.38 -21.63
CA LYS A 77 -6.62 -14.82 -21.36
C LYS A 77 -6.27 -16.08 -22.17
N SER A 78 -5.19 -16.02 -22.94
CA SER A 78 -4.66 -17.11 -23.76
C SER A 78 -3.15 -17.27 -23.56
N THR A 79 -2.66 -18.50 -23.55
CA THR A 79 -1.22 -18.83 -23.52
C THR A 79 -0.63 -19.03 -24.93
N LEU A 80 -1.45 -18.82 -25.96
CA LEU A 80 -1.10 -18.91 -27.38
C LEU A 80 -1.44 -17.57 -28.05
N PRO A 81 -0.71 -17.17 -29.11
CA PRO A 81 -1.01 -15.94 -29.84
C PRO A 81 -2.45 -15.95 -30.36
N CYS A 82 -3.07 -14.76 -30.37
CA CYS A 82 -4.44 -14.63 -30.84
C CYS A 82 -4.55 -15.01 -32.33
N PRO A 83 -5.58 -15.79 -32.72
CA PRO A 83 -5.83 -16.12 -34.11
C PRO A 83 -6.23 -14.91 -34.96
#